data_AF-A0A1F9C372-F1
#
_entry.id   AF-A0A1F9C372-F1
#
_cell.length_a   1.000
_cell.length_b   1.000
_cell.length_c   1.000
_cell.angle_alpha   90.00
_cell.angle_beta   90.00
_cell.angle_gamma   90.00
#
_symmetry.space_group_name_H-M   'P 1'
#
loop_
_entity.id
_entity.type
_entity.pdbx_description
1 polymer ?
#
loop_
_entity_poly.entity_id
_entity_poly.type
_entity_poly.pdbx_seq_one_letter_code
_entity_poly.pdbx_strand_id
1 'polypeptide(L)' 'MPIIRAIFDGNVIKPVEPIKTKKKTEVRVIFPDEGGRMAPEVARKLLRGAGRGEGLTEKLLRSRAEDIRFERRYCR' A
#
# COMPACT_ATOMS: atom_id res chain seq x y z
N MET A 1 -8.21 14.79 22.03
CA MET A 1 -9.56 14.39 21.57
C MET A 1 -9.89 13.04 22.18
N PRO A 2 -10.96 12.90 22.98
CA PRO A 2 -11.34 11.60 23.55
C PRO A 2 -11.84 10.66 22.45
N ILE A 3 -11.27 9.46 22.37
CA ILE A 3 -11.71 8.40 21.46
C ILE A 3 -12.67 7.50 22.24
N ILE A 4 -13.92 7.43 21.82
CA ILE A 4 -14.92 6.55 22.42
C ILE A 4 -14.90 5.24 21.64
N ARG A 5 -14.66 4.13 22.35
CA ARG A 5 -14.74 2.80 21.75
C ARG A 5 -16.20 2.37 21.67
N ALA A 6 -16.60 1.87 20.51
CA ALA A 6 -17.94 1.39 20.25
C ALA A 6 -17.89 0.15 19.37
N ILE A 7 -18.89 -0.73 19.53
CA ILE A 7 -19.09 -1.93 18.71
C ILE A 7 -20.11 -1.57 17.64
N PHE A 8 -19.82 -1.95 16.40
CA PHE A 8 -20.72 -1.77 15.27
C PHE A 8 -21.32 -3.12 14.86
N ASP A 9 -22.63 -3.29 15.08
CA ASP A 9 -23.37 -4.52 14.77
C ASP A 9 -23.94 -4.51 13.33
N GLY A 10 -23.34 -3.76 12.41
CA GLY A 10 -23.81 -3.62 11.02
C GLY A 10 -24.97 -2.63 10.81
N ASN A 11 -25.73 -2.31 11.86
CA ASN A 11 -26.83 -1.34 11.79
C ASN A 11 -26.81 -0.31 12.94
N VAL A 12 -26.22 -0.66 14.10
CA VAL A 12 -26.20 0.19 15.29
C VAL A 12 -24.77 0.26 15.85
N ILE A 13 -24.36 1.46 16.25
CA ILE A 13 -23.10 1.71 16.96
C ILE A 13 -23.43 1.82 18.45
N LYS A 14 -22.95 0.85 19.24
CA LYS A 14 -23.14 0.82 20.69
C LYS A 14 -21.83 1.14 21.39
N PRO A 15 -21.76 2.19 22.22
CA PRO A 15 -20.53 2.50 22.95
C PRO A 15 -20.24 1.40 23.98
N VAL A 16 -18.96 1.02 24.10
CA VAL A 16 -18.49 0.04 25.09
C VAL A 16 -18.53 0.65 26.50
N GLU A 17 -18.21 1.95 26.58
CA GLU A 17 -18.25 2.72 27.82
C GLU A 17 -19.44 3.69 27.82
N PRO A 18 -20.11 3.87 28.96
CA PRO A 18 -21.25 4.78 29.05
C PRO A 18 -20.82 6.22 28.79
N ILE A 19 -21.35 6.80 27.71
CA ILE A 19 -21.11 8.20 27.36
C ILE A 19 -21.97 9.08 28.27
N LYS A 20 -21.34 9.91 29.11
CA LYS A 20 -22.03 10.89 29.96
C LYS A 20 -22.49 12.12 29.16
N THR A 21 -23.32 11.93 28.14
CA THR A 21 -23.91 13.04 27.37
C THR A 21 -25.42 13.09 27.57
N LYS A 22 -25.90 14.24 28.09
CA LYS A 22 -27.33 14.50 28.35
C LYS A 22 -28.11 15.02 27.13
N LYS A 23 -27.45 15.25 25.99
CA LYS A 23 -28.02 15.86 24.77
C LYS A 23 -27.62 15.06 23.53
N LYS A 24 -28.41 15.19 22.46
CA LYS A 24 -28.02 14.68 21.13
C LYS A 24 -26.74 15.37 20.70
N THR A 25 -25.71 14.60 20.39
CA THR A 25 -24.39 15.10 20.02
C THR A 25 -23.97 14.44 18.72
N GLU A 26 -23.53 15.24 17.76
CA GLU A 26 -23.00 14.76 16.50
C GLU A 26 -21.59 14.19 16.73
N VAL A 27 -21.34 12.98 16.24
CA VAL A 27 -20.08 12.26 16.46
C VAL A 27 -19.50 11.77 15.15
N ARG A 28 -18.18 11.86 15.03
CA ARG A 28 -17.43 11.34 13.88
C ARG A 28 -16.98 9.91 14.17
N VAL A 29 -17.50 8.97 13.38
CA VAL A 29 -17.13 7.56 13.46
C VAL A 29 -15.92 7.33 12.57
N ILE A 30 -14.87 6.73 13.11
CA ILE A 30 -13.67 6.36 12.37
C ILE A 30 -13.55 4.84 12.47
N PHE A 31 -13.72 4.16 11.34
CA PHE A 31 -13.36 2.75 11.23
C PHE A 31 -11.85 2.69 10.99
N PRO A 32 -11.07 2.09 11.91
CA PRO A 32 -9.66 1.88 11.65
C PRO A 32 -9.56 0.92 10.46
N ASP A 33 -8.89 1.36 9.41
CA ASP A 33 -8.60 0.51 8.26
C ASP A 33 -7.73 -0.66 8.75
N GLU A 34 -8.17 -1.90 8.50
CA GLU A 34 -7.39 -3.11 8.82
C GLU A 34 -6.15 -3.27 7.93
N GLY A 35 -5.89 -2.28 7.05
CA GLY A 35 -4.63 -2.10 6.36
C GLY A 35 -3.49 -2.03 7.37
N GLY A 36 -2.96 -3.19 7.72
CA GLY A 36 -1.86 -3.35 8.66
C GLY A 36 -0.77 -2.35 8.31
N ARG A 37 -0.25 -1.65 9.32
CA ARG A 37 0.88 -0.73 9.17
C ARG A 37 1.98 -1.46 8.41
N MET A 38 2.08 -1.20 7.11
CA MET A 38 3.14 -1.80 6.31
C MET A 38 4.45 -1.23 6.80
N ALA A 39 5.38 -2.11 7.16
CA ALA A 39 6.72 -1.68 7.52
C ALA A 39 7.26 -0.78 6.39
N PRO A 40 7.91 0.36 6.72
CA PRO A 40 8.38 1.32 5.71
C PRO A 40 9.24 0.67 4.63
N GLU A 41 9.94 -0.41 4.96
CA GLU A 41 10.73 -1.24 4.05
C GLU A 41 9.90 -1.92 2.97
N VAL A 42 8.74 -2.47 3.34
CA VAL A 42 7.81 -3.14 2.42
C VAL A 42 7.15 -2.11 1.50
N ALA A 43 6.74 -0.96 2.05
CA ALA A 43 6.20 0.15 1.26
C ALA A 43 7.24 0.68 0.25
N ARG A 44 8.50 0.86 0.69
CA ARG A 44 9.62 1.27 -0.20
C ARG A 44 9.88 0.23 -1.29
N LYS A 45 9.76 -1.06 -1.00
CA LYS A 45 9.95 -2.13 -1.99
C LYS A 45 8.83 -2.17 -3.03
N LEU A 46 7.58 -1.90 -2.65
CA LEU A 46 6.47 -1.80 -3.60
C LEU A 46 6.54 -0.53 -4.46
N LEU A 47 7.06 0.57 -3.90
CA LEU A 47 7.25 1.83 -4.64
C LEU A 47 8.49 1.82 -5.54
N ARG A 48 9.56 1.13 -5.13
CA ARG A 48 10.72 0.83 -5.99
C ARG A 48 10.33 -0.31 -6.93
N GLY A 49 9.57 0.01 -7.97
CA GLY A 49 9.41 -0.91 -9.08
C GLY A 49 8.11 -0.93 -9.85
N ALA A 50 7.06 -0.35 -9.32
CA ALA A 50 5.73 -0.39 -9.96
C ALA A 50 5.60 0.48 -11.24
N GLY A 51 6.71 0.84 -11.91
CA GLY A 51 6.70 1.59 -13.16
C GLY A 51 7.06 0.71 -14.36
N ARG A 52 6.51 1.02 -15.55
CA ARG A 52 6.79 0.35 -16.85
C ARG A 52 8.29 0.27 -17.23
N GLY A 53 9.17 0.91 -16.47
CA GLY A 53 10.63 0.91 -16.66
C GLY A 53 11.43 0.00 -15.73
N GLU A 54 10.80 -0.70 -14.78
CA GLU A 54 11.54 -1.64 -13.92
C GLU A 54 12.01 -2.84 -14.76
N GLY A 55 13.33 -3.01 -14.85
CA GLY A 55 13.97 -4.00 -15.73
C GLY A 55 14.20 -3.53 -17.17
N LEU A 56 13.87 -2.29 -17.54
CA LEU A 56 14.23 -1.75 -18.88
C LEU A 56 15.75 -1.76 -19.07
N THR A 57 16.49 -1.33 -18.05
CA THR A 57 17.96 -1.32 -18.09
C THR A 57 18.54 -2.72 -18.24
N GLU A 58 17.97 -3.72 -17.54
CA GLU A 58 18.40 -5.11 -17.65
C GLU A 58 18.08 -5.70 -19.04
N LYS A 59 16.89 -5.40 -19.58
CA LYS A 59 16.50 -5.79 -20.95
C LYS A 59 17.40 -5.16 -22.01
N LEU A 60 17.70 -3.87 -21.88
CA LEU A 60 18.58 -3.16 -22.81
C LEU A 60 20.01 -3.69 -22.78
N LEU A 61 20.53 -4.00 -21.58
CA LEU A 61 21.85 -4.61 -21.42
C LEU A 61 21.92 -6.02 -22.02
N ARG A 62 20.87 -6.84 -21.85
CA ARG A 62 20.77 -8.17 -22.47
C ARG A 62 20.71 -8.10 -24.00
N SER A 63 19.85 -7.24 -24.56
CA SER A 63 19.73 -7.03 -26.01
C SER A 63 21.08 -6.66 -26.62
N ARG A 64 21.80 -5.71 -26.02
CA ARG A 64 23.11 -5.28 -26.50
C ARG A 64 24.16 -6.41 -26.46
N ALA A 65 24.11 -7.26 -25.43
CA ALA A 65 25.01 -8.41 -25.32
C ALA A 65 24.71 -9.48 -26.39
N GLU A 66 23.44 -9.66 -26.76
CA GLU A 66 23.02 -10.56 -27.83
C GLU A 66 23.48 -10.05 -29.20
N ASP A 67 23.32 -8.76 -29.49
CA ASP A 67 23.78 -8.14 -30.73
C ASP A 67 25.30 -8.33 -30.93
N ILE A 68 26.10 -8.07 -29.89
CA ILE A 68 27.55 -8.25 -29.91
C ILE A 68 27.93 -9.72 -30.18
N ARG A 69 27.18 -10.68 -29.61
CA ARG A 69 27.43 -12.11 -29.85
C ARG A 69 27.08 -12.51 -31.28
N PHE A 70 26.00 -11.95 -31.83
CA PHE A 70 25.58 -12.20 -33.20
C PHE A 70 26.60 -11.66 -34.21
N GLU A 71 27.02 -10.40 -34.06
CA GLU A 71 28.05 -9.79 -34.90
C GLU A 71 29.36 -10.57 -34.90
N ARG A 72 29.81 -11.03 -33.72
CA ARG A 72 31.03 -11.84 -33.60
C ARG A 72 30.95 -13.22 -34.26
N ARG A 73 29.75 -13.77 -34.46
CA ARG A 73 29.55 -15.11 -35.01
C ARG A 73 29.33 -15.10 -36.53
N TYR A 74 28.77 -14.02 -37.08
CA TYR A 74 28.30 -14.00 -38.47
C TYR A 74 28.86 -12.87 -39.33
N CYS A 75 29.42 -11.80 -38.73
CA CYS A 75 29.92 -10.63 -39.46
C CYS A 75 31.44 -10.42 -39.34
N ARG A 76 32.16 -11.33 -38.69
CA ARG A 76 33.63 -11.36 -38.61
C ARG A 76 34.18 -12.66 -39.15
#